data_AF-A0A9W6DU85-F1
#
_entry.id   AF-A0A9W6DU85-F1
#
_cell.length_a   1.000
_cell.length_b   1.000
_cell.length_c   1.000
_cell.angle_alpha   90.00
_cell.angle_beta   90.00
_cell.angle_gamma   90.00
#
_symmetry.space_group_name_H-M   'P 1'
#
loop_
_entity.id
_entity.type
_entity.pdbx_description
1 polymer ?
#
loop_
_entity_poly.entity_id
_entity_poly.type
_entity_poly.pdbx_seq_one_letter_code
_entity_poly.pdbx_strand_id
1 'polypeptide(L)'
;MGNSVEVSSISRRRSSRMDAIANINHAPSNRTFSLSEMRPFGARFRSELWTCRSNVSFSTLDPVLYVNRRLQGSPGTTDYIRFVLNKAPLPLCALVGCKDAVNGVCPVEDFLADVPTLKENGQYQKACFGD
;
A
#
# COMPACT_ATOMS: atom_id res chain seq x y z
N MET A 1 4.91 -41.25 5.71
CA MET A 1 5.06 -41.01 4.26
C MET A 1 4.66 -39.57 4.00
N GLY A 2 5.63 -38.67 4.08
CA GLY A 2 5.42 -37.23 3.93
C GLY A 2 5.57 -36.83 2.46
N ASN A 3 4.54 -36.21 1.90
CA ASN A 3 4.63 -35.61 0.58
C ASN A 3 5.07 -34.15 0.75
N SER A 4 6.33 -33.90 0.40
CA SER A 4 6.88 -32.55 0.25
C SER A 4 6.21 -31.88 -0.95
N VAL A 5 5.33 -30.92 -0.69
CA VAL A 5 4.84 -30.01 -1.73
C VAL A 5 5.86 -28.88 -1.83
N GLU A 6 6.54 -28.83 -2.98
CA GLU A 6 7.55 -27.84 -3.32
C GLU A 6 6.89 -26.45 -3.39
N VAL A 7 7.07 -25.66 -2.33
CA VAL A 7 6.69 -24.24 -2.32
C VAL A 7 7.65 -23.52 -3.25
N SER A 8 7.25 -23.34 -4.51
CA SER A 8 7.92 -22.44 -5.45
C SER A 8 7.85 -21.03 -4.87
N SER A 9 8.85 -20.68 -4.08
CA SER A 9 9.11 -19.31 -3.66
C SER A 9 9.10 -18.44 -4.92
N ILE A 10 8.15 -17.52 -5.01
CA ILE A 10 8.22 -16.43 -5.99
C ILE A 10 9.35 -15.52 -5.49
N SER A 11 10.58 -15.96 -5.73
CA SER A 11 11.74 -15.08 -5.77
C SER A 11 11.38 -13.98 -6.75
N ARG A 12 11.28 -12.74 -6.25
CA ARG A 12 11.30 -11.56 -7.10
C ARG A 12 12.62 -11.60 -7.87
N ARG A 13 12.63 -12.29 -9.01
CA ARG A 13 13.54 -11.93 -10.08
C ARG A 13 13.21 -10.48 -10.34
N ARG A 14 14.07 -9.57 -9.87
CA ARG A 14 14.29 -8.31 -10.58
C ARG A 14 14.46 -8.73 -12.02
N SER A 15 13.41 -8.60 -12.82
CA SER A 15 13.53 -8.72 -14.25
C SER A 15 14.59 -7.70 -14.59
N SER A 16 15.77 -8.16 -14.97
CA SER A 16 16.82 -7.33 -15.53
C SER A 16 16.40 -6.89 -16.93
N ARG A 17 15.18 -6.35 -17.06
CA ARG A 17 14.92 -5.40 -18.12
C ARG A 17 15.78 -4.22 -17.76
N MET A 18 16.95 -4.21 -18.39
CA MET A 18 17.73 -3.03 -18.66
C MET A 18 16.80 -2.03 -19.35
N ASP A 19 15.96 -1.35 -18.58
CA ASP A 19 15.62 0.02 -18.90
C ASP A 19 16.96 0.73 -18.75
N ALA A 20 17.68 0.90 -19.87
CA ALA A 20 18.97 1.56 -19.89
C ALA A 20 18.76 2.95 -19.29
N ILE A 21 19.10 3.10 -18.00
CA ILE A 21 19.15 4.39 -17.34
C ILE A 21 20.35 5.07 -17.96
N ALA A 22 20.13 5.77 -19.07
CA ALA A 22 21.10 6.71 -19.59
C ALA A 22 21.42 7.64 -18.42
N ASN A 23 22.68 7.62 -17.98
CA ASN A 23 23.16 8.51 -16.93
C ASN A 23 23.22 9.92 -17.52
N ILE A 24 22.09 10.60 -17.42
CA ILE A 24 21.88 11.91 -17.98
C ILE A 24 22.26 12.91 -16.88
N ASN A 25 23.29 13.74 -17.12
CA ASN A 25 23.87 14.67 -16.13
C ASN A 25 22.85 15.61 -15.46
N HIS A 26 21.70 15.87 -16.09
CA HIS A 26 20.64 16.72 -15.55
C HIS A 26 19.52 15.94 -14.86
N ALA A 27 19.61 14.61 -14.80
CA ALA A 27 18.59 13.78 -14.18
C ALA A 27 19.09 13.17 -12.86
N PRO A 28 18.24 13.06 -11.83
CA PRO A 28 18.63 12.46 -10.56
C PRO A 28 19.15 11.03 -10.76
N SER A 29 20.27 10.72 -10.09
CA SER A 29 20.93 9.42 -10.14
C SER A 29 20.18 8.33 -9.36
N ASN A 30 19.40 8.72 -8.34
CA ASN A 30 18.62 7.82 -7.50
C ASN A 30 17.11 8.04 -7.69
N ARG A 31 16.56 7.47 -8.77
CA ARG A 31 15.12 7.57 -9.07
C ARG A 31 14.38 6.44 -8.38
N THR A 32 13.55 6.78 -7.40
CA THR A 32 12.64 5.84 -6.72
C THR A 32 11.24 5.81 -7.33
N PHE A 33 10.95 6.74 -8.24
CA PHE A 33 9.68 6.86 -8.94
C PHE A 33 9.80 6.31 -10.36
N SER A 34 8.90 5.38 -10.70
CA SER A 34 8.77 4.83 -12.06
C SER A 34 7.33 4.97 -12.57
N LEU A 35 7.17 5.68 -13.68
CA LEU A 35 5.84 5.92 -14.28
C LEU A 35 5.21 4.62 -14.80
N SER A 36 6.03 3.69 -15.29
CA SER A 36 5.58 2.37 -15.77
C SER A 36 5.04 1.48 -14.65
N GLU A 37 5.48 1.70 -13.42
CA GLU A 37 4.96 1.01 -12.22
C GLU A 37 3.70 1.69 -11.68
N MET A 38 3.53 2.99 -11.90
CA MET A 38 2.38 3.75 -11.40
C MET A 38 1.17 3.72 -12.34
N ARG A 39 1.36 4.04 -13.63
CA ARG A 39 0.29 4.21 -14.62
C ARG A 39 0.54 3.43 -15.92
N PRO A 40 0.73 2.10 -15.88
CA PRO A 40 0.69 1.28 -17.10
C PRO A 40 -0.71 1.30 -17.74
N PHE A 41 -0.83 0.80 -18.97
CA PHE A 41 -2.14 0.59 -19.58
C PHE A 41 -3.01 -0.34 -18.71
N GLY A 42 -4.23 0.10 -18.40
CA GLY A 42 -5.11 -0.61 -17.48
C GLY A 42 -4.69 -0.56 -16.01
N ALA A 43 -3.89 0.44 -15.61
CA ALA A 43 -3.52 0.69 -14.22
C ALA A 43 -4.75 0.74 -13.31
N ARG A 44 -4.62 0.20 -12.10
CA ARG A 44 -5.70 0.16 -11.10
C ARG A 44 -5.17 0.54 -9.74
N PHE A 45 -5.88 1.48 -9.11
CA PHE A 45 -5.71 1.84 -7.71
C PHE A 45 -6.96 1.40 -6.95
N ARG A 46 -6.78 0.70 -5.83
CA ARG A 46 -7.87 0.20 -4.99
C ARG A 46 -7.62 0.60 -3.55
N SER A 47 -8.66 1.10 -2.89
CA SER A 47 -8.75 1.17 -1.45
C SER A 47 -9.50 -0.06 -0.95
N GLU A 48 -8.91 -0.77 -0.01
CA GLU A 48 -9.51 -1.93 0.63
C GLU A 48 -9.74 -1.61 2.10
N LEU A 49 -10.92 -1.94 2.58
CA LEU A 49 -11.32 -1.82 3.98
C LEU A 49 -11.44 -3.22 4.57
N TRP A 50 -10.76 -3.46 5.69
CA TRP A 50 -10.66 -4.74 6.36
C TRP A 50 -11.12 -4.60 7.80
N THR A 51 -12.18 -5.29 8.19
CA THR A 51 -12.57 -5.41 9.60
C THR A 51 -11.89 -6.62 10.20
N CYS A 52 -10.99 -6.40 11.17
CA CYS A 52 -10.23 -7.46 11.84
C CYS A 52 -10.53 -7.45 13.35
N ARG A 53 -10.14 -8.51 14.07
CA ARG A 53 -10.14 -8.49 15.54
C ARG A 53 -9.02 -7.56 16.03
N SER A 54 -9.18 -6.96 17.19
CA SER A 54 -8.26 -5.92 17.71
C SER A 54 -6.82 -6.38 18.03
N ASN A 55 -6.52 -7.68 18.07
CA ASN A 55 -5.18 -8.23 18.34
C ASN A 55 -4.63 -9.04 17.16
N VAL A 56 -4.71 -8.47 15.95
CA VAL A 56 -4.11 -9.09 14.74
C VAL A 56 -2.74 -8.50 14.46
N SER A 57 -1.80 -9.35 14.03
CA SER A 57 -0.51 -8.92 13.52
C SER A 57 -0.52 -8.95 11.99
N PHE A 58 0.06 -7.93 11.36
CA PHE A 58 0.23 -7.86 9.91
C PHE A 58 1.67 -8.17 9.45
N SER A 59 2.54 -8.66 10.33
CA SER A 59 3.95 -8.97 9.99
C SER A 59 4.09 -10.11 8.98
N THR A 60 3.26 -11.14 9.14
CA THR A 60 3.20 -12.30 8.25
C THR A 60 1.78 -12.41 7.70
N LEU A 61 1.63 -12.31 6.38
CA LEU A 61 0.34 -12.40 5.71
C LEU A 61 0.15 -13.82 5.16
N ASP A 62 -0.98 -14.44 5.47
CA ASP A 62 -1.34 -15.72 4.88
C ASP A 62 -1.64 -15.57 3.38
N PRO A 63 -1.20 -16.51 2.53
CA PRO A 63 -1.60 -16.54 1.14
C PRO A 63 -3.12 -16.63 1.06
N VAL A 64 -3.70 -15.69 0.31
CA VAL A 64 -5.12 -15.32 0.35
C VAL A 64 -6.06 -16.53 0.30
N LEU A 65 -6.73 -16.83 1.41
CA LEU A 65 -8.00 -17.53 1.41
C LEU A 65 -9.09 -16.47 1.65
N TYR A 66 -9.74 -16.00 0.58
CA TYR A 66 -10.83 -15.03 0.71
C TYR A 66 -12.03 -15.71 1.36
N VAL A 67 -12.16 -15.58 2.67
CA VAL A 67 -13.36 -15.98 3.41
C VAL A 67 -14.00 -14.72 3.94
N ASN A 68 -15.13 -14.34 3.36
CA ASN A 68 -15.87 -13.16 3.78
C ASN A 68 -16.66 -13.46 5.07
N ARG A 69 -15.92 -13.62 6.18
CA ARG A 69 -16.51 -13.86 7.50
C ARG A 69 -17.07 -12.54 8.01
N ARG A 70 -18.38 -12.47 8.26
CA ARG A 70 -19.03 -11.27 8.80
C ARG A 70 -18.54 -11.04 10.24
N LEU A 71 -17.66 -10.06 10.42
CA LEU A 71 -17.21 -9.58 11.74
C LEU A 71 -17.91 -8.29 12.16
N GLN A 72 -18.76 -7.72 11.30
CA GLN A 72 -19.53 -6.51 11.60
C GLN A 72 -20.40 -6.71 12.85
N GLY A 73 -20.30 -5.79 13.81
CA GLY A 73 -21.08 -5.81 15.06
C GLY A 73 -20.55 -6.76 16.14
N SER A 74 -19.41 -7.42 15.93
CA SER A 74 -18.73 -8.16 17.00
C SER A 74 -17.94 -7.18 17.89
N PRO A 75 -18.05 -7.24 19.23
CA PRO A 75 -17.21 -6.42 20.10
C PRO A 75 -15.72 -6.77 19.92
N GLY A 76 -14.85 -5.76 19.95
CA GLY A 76 -13.40 -5.95 19.81
C GLY A 76 -12.90 -6.10 18.37
N THR A 77 -13.52 -5.40 17.42
CA THR A 77 -13.02 -5.29 16.04
C THR A 77 -12.44 -3.91 15.76
N THR A 78 -11.45 -3.86 14.88
CA THR A 78 -10.83 -2.65 14.37
C THR A 78 -10.85 -2.68 12.85
N ASP A 79 -11.18 -1.55 12.24
CA ASP A 79 -11.16 -1.39 10.79
C ASP A 79 -9.80 -0.87 10.32
N TYR A 80 -9.29 -1.47 9.26
CA TYR A 80 -8.01 -1.15 8.65
C TYR A 80 -8.18 -0.80 7.19
N ILE A 81 -7.43 0.19 6.72
CA ILE A 81 -7.34 0.59 5.33
C ILE A 81 -6.02 0.13 4.71
N ARG A 82 -6.08 -0.31 3.45
CA ARG A 82 -4.92 -0.63 2.61
C ARG A 82 -5.12 -0.08 1.21
N PHE A 83 -4.07 0.53 0.65
CA PHE A 83 -4.04 0.91 -0.75
C PHE A 83 -3.28 -0.11 -1.59
N VAL A 84 -3.84 -0.49 -2.73
CA VAL A 84 -3.23 -1.44 -3.67
C VAL A 84 -3.12 -0.78 -5.04
N LEU A 85 -1.89 -0.64 -5.53
CA LEU A 85 -1.56 -0.11 -6.85
C LEU A 85 -1.06 -1.26 -7.72
N ASN A 86 -1.74 -1.53 -8.83
CA ASN A 86 -1.32 -2.54 -9.81
C ASN A 86 -1.01 -3.92 -9.19
N LYS A 87 -1.86 -4.35 -8.24
CA LYS A 87 -1.75 -5.61 -7.45
C LYS A 87 -0.66 -5.60 -6.37
N ALA A 88 0.01 -4.48 -6.11
CA ALA A 88 0.99 -4.34 -5.04
C ALA A 88 0.45 -3.40 -3.94
N PRO A 89 0.47 -3.82 -2.66
CA PRO A 89 0.20 -2.91 -1.54
C PRO A 89 1.18 -1.75 -1.52
N LEU A 90 0.67 -0.54 -1.26
CA LEU A 90 1.49 0.65 -1.09
C LEU A 90 1.89 0.82 0.38
N PRO A 91 3.14 1.22 0.66
CA PRO A 91 3.54 1.60 2.02
C PRO A 91 2.84 2.90 2.44
N LEU A 92 2.28 2.92 3.65
CA LEU A 92 1.56 4.09 4.20
C LEU A 92 2.38 4.87 5.23
N CYS A 93 3.62 4.46 5.50
CA CYS A 93 4.49 5.06 6.52
C CYS A 93 4.84 6.54 6.29
N ALA A 94 4.60 7.07 5.09
CA ALA A 94 4.77 8.49 4.79
C ALA A 94 3.60 9.36 5.31
N LEU A 95 2.48 8.76 5.68
CA LEU A 95 1.35 9.45 6.31
C LEU A 95 1.60 9.51 7.81
N VAL A 96 1.36 10.67 8.44
CA VAL A 96 1.71 10.89 9.85
C VAL A 96 0.90 9.97 10.76
N GLY A 97 -0.38 9.75 10.42
CA GLY A 97 -1.25 8.81 11.12
C GLY A 97 -0.88 7.34 10.91
N CYS A 98 -0.14 7.00 9.85
CA CYS A 98 0.15 5.61 9.48
C CYS A 98 1.64 5.27 9.54
N LYS A 99 2.44 5.97 10.36
CA LYS A 99 3.89 5.73 10.47
C LYS A 99 4.24 4.29 10.84
N ASP A 100 3.43 3.68 11.71
CA ASP A 100 3.59 2.31 12.19
C ASP A 100 2.91 1.27 11.27
N ALA A 101 2.47 1.68 10.07
CA ALA A 101 1.83 0.77 9.12
C ALA A 101 2.77 -0.35 8.67
N VAL A 102 2.39 -1.58 8.96
CA VAL A 102 3.10 -2.79 8.53
C VAL A 102 2.44 -3.32 7.26
N ASN A 103 3.25 -3.61 6.22
CA ASN A 103 2.77 -4.15 4.95
C ASN A 103 1.68 -3.31 4.25
N GLY A 104 1.66 -1.99 4.50
CA GLY A 104 0.71 -1.05 3.89
C GLY A 104 -0.69 -1.09 4.51
N VAL A 105 -0.83 -1.65 5.71
CA VAL A 105 -2.08 -1.69 6.47
C VAL A 105 -2.02 -0.66 7.60
N CYS A 106 -3.06 0.17 7.72
CA CYS A 106 -3.18 1.21 8.73
C CYS A 106 -4.58 1.21 9.35
N PRO A 107 -4.75 1.45 10.66
CA PRO A 107 -6.07 1.69 11.24
C PRO A 107 -6.77 2.84 10.53
N VAL A 108 -8.08 2.68 10.29
CA VAL A 108 -8.87 3.70 9.59
C VAL A 108 -8.95 4.97 10.41
N GLU A 109 -9.09 4.86 11.73
CA GLU A 109 -9.13 6.00 12.64
C GLU A 109 -7.88 6.87 12.55
N ASP A 110 -6.70 6.24 12.54
CA ASP A 110 -5.43 6.94 12.44
C ASP A 110 -5.25 7.59 11.06
N PHE A 111 -5.66 6.89 9.98
CA PHE A 111 -5.66 7.46 8.64
C PHE A 111 -6.57 8.70 8.56
N LEU A 112 -7.79 8.62 9.09
CA LEU A 112 -8.76 9.72 9.05
C LEU A 112 -8.32 10.91 9.91
N ALA A 113 -7.61 10.67 11.01
CA ALA A 113 -7.04 11.73 11.83
C ALA A 113 -6.01 12.58 11.05
N ASP A 114 -5.32 12.00 10.05
CA ASP A 114 -4.31 12.69 9.24
C ASP A 114 -4.89 13.41 8.00
N VAL A 115 -6.11 13.05 7.56
CA VAL A 115 -6.76 13.65 6.38
C VAL A 115 -6.86 15.18 6.44
N PRO A 116 -7.23 15.82 7.58
CA PRO A 116 -7.23 17.29 7.68
C PRO A 116 -5.85 17.90 7.41
N THR A 117 -4.78 17.31 7.95
CA THR A 117 -3.40 17.76 7.74
C THR A 117 -2.97 17.58 6.28
N LEU A 118 -3.35 16.45 5.66
CA LEU A 118 -3.11 16.24 4.22
C LEU A 118 -3.84 17.28 3.36
N LYS A 119 -5.08 17.65 3.73
CA LYS A 119 -5.86 18.68 3.05
C LYS A 119 -5.20 20.06 3.18
N GLU A 120 -4.74 20.40 4.38
CA GLU A 120 -4.03 21.66 4.63
C GLU A 120 -2.73 21.74 3.84
N ASN A 121 -1.89 20.70 3.89
CA ASN A 121 -0.64 20.61 3.15
C ASN A 121 -0.83 20.61 1.63
N GLY A 122 -1.94 20.04 1.15
CA GLY A 122 -2.27 20.04 -0.27
C GLY A 122 -2.57 21.42 -0.84
N GLN A 123 -2.91 22.41 0.01
CA GLN A 123 -3.17 23.81 -0.35
C GLN A 123 -4.01 23.99 -1.63
N TYR A 124 -4.99 23.10 -1.85
CA TYR A 124 -5.69 23.03 -3.12
C TYR A 124 -6.33 24.37 -3.54
N GLN A 125 -6.96 25.06 -2.59
CA GLN A 125 -7.61 26.35 -2.87
C GLN A 125 -6.59 27.40 -3.32
N LYS A 126 -5.51 27.57 -2.55
CA LYS A 126 -4.44 28.49 -2.89
C LYS A 126 -3.73 28.15 -4.20
N ALA A 127 -3.44 26.88 -4.44
CA ALA A 127 -2.72 26.44 -5.63
C ALA A 127 -3.54 26.56 -6.92
N CYS A 128 -4.85 26.33 -6.86
CA CYS A 128 -5.73 26.36 -8.04
C CYS A 128 -6.43 27.70 -8.25
N PHE A 129 -6.70 28.47 -7.19
CA PHE A 129 -7.51 29.68 -7.24
C PHE A 129 -6.80 30.93 -6.69
N GLY A 130 -5.67 30.80 -5.99
CA GLY A 130 -4.87 31.92 -5.50
C GLY A 130 -5.37 32.56 -4.19
N ASP A 131 -6.41 31.98 -3.58
CA ASP A 131 -7.00 32.40 -2.31
C ASP A 131 -6.32 31.76 -1.07
#